data_AF-A0A9E2J3E6-F1
#
_entry.id   AF-A0A9E2J3E6-F1
#
_cell.length_a   1.000
_cell.length_b   1.000
_cell.length_c   1.000
_cell.angle_alpha   90.00
_cell.angle_beta   90.00
_cell.angle_gamma   90.00
#
_symmetry.space_group_name_H-M   'P 1'
#
loop_
_entity.id
_entity.type
_entity.pdbx_description
1 polymer ?
#
loop_
_entity_poly.entity_id
_entity_poly.type
_entity_poly.pdbx_seq_one_letter_code
_entity_poly.pdbx_strand_id
1 'polypeptide(L)'
;MQSTQIKINKSSANSNEGAKPAKNFVNLTNPPAKPPVHSRLKKYLWLLLILVLAEGATIAWLYFLKPVSPYQKLLPPNAIASSYFNQSTLIAFLKSQKNDNPDWPWLTWGKEALNEFRSQTKIDQPEQTLALLADQMALAILPQTTGANPTWLILATIKASSDEFLSSRDQTEQALKQNFNLTSEIYRQIKISQVQSLKKDKLSLFYAQVNNYFILTNNESLLKETIEKIIK
;
A
#
# COMPACT_ATOMS: atom_id res chain seq x y z
N MET A 1 59.63 -42.67 -42.95
CA MET A 1 58.21 -42.78 -43.36
C MET A 1 57.74 -44.19 -43.03
N GLN A 2 56.89 -44.35 -42.02
CA GLN A 2 56.42 -45.65 -41.53
C GLN A 2 55.02 -45.95 -42.11
N SER A 3 54.83 -47.14 -42.68
CA SER A 3 53.55 -47.58 -43.24
C SER A 3 52.65 -48.17 -42.15
N THR A 4 51.48 -47.58 -41.93
CA THR A 4 50.49 -48.12 -40.98
C THR A 4 49.73 -49.29 -41.62
N GLN A 5 49.98 -50.50 -41.14
CA GLN A 5 49.23 -51.70 -41.52
C GLN A 5 47.86 -51.71 -40.83
N ILE A 6 46.77 -51.73 -41.61
CA ILE A 6 45.41 -51.91 -41.08
C ILE A 6 45.14 -53.41 -40.98
N LYS A 7 45.02 -53.91 -39.75
CA LYS A 7 44.70 -55.30 -39.42
C LYS A 7 43.19 -55.52 -39.57
N ILE A 8 42.78 -56.16 -40.68
CA ILE A 8 41.38 -56.56 -40.91
C ILE A 8 41.13 -57.87 -40.16
N ASN A 9 40.30 -57.83 -39.12
CA ASN A 9 39.90 -59.00 -38.36
C ASN A 9 38.83 -59.77 -39.15
N LYS A 10 39.25 -60.76 -39.94
CA LYS A 10 38.32 -61.74 -40.54
C LYS A 10 37.99 -62.79 -39.49
N SER A 11 36.82 -62.67 -38.86
CA SER A 11 36.24 -63.81 -38.14
C SER A 11 35.56 -64.71 -39.16
N SER A 12 36.13 -65.91 -39.32
CA SER A 12 35.65 -66.96 -40.21
C SER A 12 34.35 -67.60 -39.72
N ALA A 13 33.46 -67.84 -40.67
CA ALA A 13 32.57 -68.98 -40.83
C ALA A 13 31.89 -69.61 -39.59
N ASN A 14 30.57 -69.48 -39.54
CA ASN A 14 29.73 -70.64 -39.23
C ASN A 14 28.51 -70.68 -40.16
N SER A 15 28.43 -71.77 -40.89
CA SER A 15 27.34 -72.22 -41.75
C SER A 15 26.09 -72.54 -40.94
N ASN A 16 24.95 -71.94 -41.31
CA ASN A 16 23.66 -72.63 -41.43
C ASN A 16 22.54 -71.65 -41.84
N GLU A 17 21.69 -72.14 -42.74
CA GLU A 17 20.31 -71.71 -43.00
C GLU A 17 20.04 -70.38 -43.73
N GLY A 18 19.31 -70.53 -44.85
CA GLY A 18 18.28 -69.58 -45.25
C GLY A 18 18.77 -68.27 -45.85
N ALA A 19 19.10 -68.30 -47.14
CA ALA A 19 19.25 -67.10 -47.97
C ALA A 19 18.05 -66.16 -47.80
N LYS A 20 18.24 -65.05 -47.08
CA LYS A 20 17.52 -63.80 -47.27
C LYS A 20 18.57 -62.78 -47.70
N PRO A 21 18.48 -62.16 -48.89
CA PRO A 21 19.41 -61.10 -49.24
C PRO A 21 19.19 -59.95 -48.26
N ALA A 22 20.20 -59.70 -47.41
CA ALA A 22 20.24 -58.51 -46.59
C ALA A 22 20.26 -57.31 -47.54
N LYS A 23 19.13 -56.61 -47.67
CA LYS A 23 19.06 -55.32 -48.36
C LYS A 23 19.95 -54.36 -47.57
N ASN A 24 21.16 -54.14 -48.06
CA ASN A 24 21.99 -52.99 -47.69
C ASN A 24 21.28 -51.73 -48.20
N PHE A 25 20.33 -51.23 -47.43
CA PHE A 25 19.90 -49.85 -47.56
C PHE A 25 20.99 -49.00 -46.95
N VAL A 26 21.95 -48.58 -47.78
CA VAL A 26 22.72 -47.38 -47.51
C VAL A 26 21.70 -46.24 -47.57
N ASN A 27 21.15 -45.85 -46.41
CA ASN A 27 20.29 -44.67 -46.28
C ASN A 27 21.13 -43.43 -46.55
N LEU A 28 21.26 -43.07 -47.83
CA LEU A 28 21.90 -41.84 -48.33
C LEU A 28 20.94 -40.64 -48.32
N THR A 29 19.87 -40.70 -47.54
CA THR A 29 18.89 -39.62 -47.40
C THR A 29 18.53 -39.38 -45.94
N ASN A 30 19.54 -39.19 -45.10
CA ASN A 30 19.31 -38.41 -43.89
C ASN A 30 19.41 -36.92 -44.28
N PRO A 31 18.31 -36.15 -44.25
CA PRO A 31 18.41 -34.70 -44.39
C PRO A 31 19.34 -34.16 -43.28
N PRO A 32 20.07 -33.07 -43.52
CA PRO A 32 21.01 -32.53 -42.54
C PRO A 32 20.30 -32.33 -41.21
N ALA A 33 20.94 -32.76 -40.12
CA ALA A 33 20.43 -32.57 -38.76
C ALA A 33 20.05 -31.09 -38.61
N LYS A 34 18.75 -30.82 -38.41
CA LYS A 34 18.27 -29.45 -38.22
C LYS A 34 19.05 -28.85 -37.06
N PRO A 35 19.63 -27.64 -37.21
CA PRO A 35 20.34 -27.00 -36.11
C PRO A 35 19.41 -26.90 -34.91
N PRO A 36 19.91 -27.07 -33.66
CA PRO A 36 19.08 -26.93 -32.49
C PRO A 36 18.40 -25.57 -32.56
N VAL A 37 17.06 -25.57 -32.62
CA VAL A 37 16.29 -24.33 -32.59
C VAL A 37 16.56 -23.71 -31.23
N HIS A 38 17.51 -22.78 -31.16
CA HIS A 38 17.70 -21.93 -30.00
C HIS A 38 16.39 -21.17 -29.82
N SER A 39 15.55 -21.70 -28.94
CA SER A 39 14.26 -21.13 -28.61
C SER A 39 14.52 -19.76 -27.99
N ARG A 40 14.43 -18.71 -28.82
CA ARG A 40 14.48 -17.31 -28.39
C ARG A 40 13.45 -17.08 -27.27
N LEU A 41 12.34 -17.81 -27.31
CA LEU A 41 11.31 -17.91 -26.27
C LEU A 41 11.87 -18.29 -24.89
N LYS A 42 12.77 -19.29 -24.79
CA LYS A 42 13.41 -19.63 -23.51
C LYS A 42 14.24 -18.47 -22.96
N LYS A 43 14.95 -17.73 -23.82
CA LYS A 43 15.73 -16.54 -23.42
C LYS A 43 14.84 -15.42 -22.89
N TYR A 44 13.70 -15.16 -23.55
CA TYR A 44 12.73 -14.17 -23.08
C TYR A 44 12.02 -14.58 -21.80
N LEU A 45 11.74 -15.88 -21.61
CA LEU A 45 11.16 -16.41 -20.38
C LEU A 45 12.11 -16.22 -19.19
N TRP A 46 13.40 -16.51 -19.39
CA TRP A 46 14.43 -16.26 -18.38
C TRP A 46 14.62 -14.78 -18.07
N LEU A 47 14.57 -13.91 -19.09
CA LEU A 47 14.67 -12.47 -18.91
C LEU A 47 13.46 -11.91 -18.14
N LEU A 48 12.25 -12.40 -18.42
CA LEU A 48 11.04 -12.06 -17.68
C LEU A 48 11.12 -12.55 -16.23
N LEU A 49 11.60 -13.77 -16.00
CA LEU A 49 11.82 -14.30 -14.65
C LEU A 49 12.80 -13.44 -13.85
N ILE A 50 13.92 -13.03 -14.47
CA ILE A 50 14.92 -12.15 -13.84
C ILE A 50 14.30 -10.78 -13.53
N LEU A 51 13.48 -10.23 -14.42
CA LEU A 51 12.79 -8.96 -14.20
C LEU A 51 11.84 -9.06 -12.99
N VAL A 52 11.04 -10.12 -12.90
CA VAL A 52 10.13 -10.38 -11.78
C VAL A 52 10.89 -10.56 -10.47
N LEU A 53 12.01 -11.29 -10.50
CA LEU A 53 12.87 -11.45 -9.33
C LEU A 53 13.53 -10.13 -8.91
N ALA A 54 13.94 -9.30 -9.87
CA ALA A 54 14.52 -7.99 -9.62
C ALA A 54 13.48 -7.03 -9.03
N GLU A 55 12.25 -7.00 -9.57
CA GLU A 55 11.14 -6.24 -8.99
C GLU A 55 10.80 -6.73 -7.58
N GLY A 56 10.70 -8.05 -7.38
CA GLY A 56 10.46 -8.66 -6.07
C GLY A 56 11.54 -8.32 -5.06
N ALA A 57 12.81 -8.37 -5.46
CA ALA A 57 13.95 -7.98 -4.62
C ALA A 57 13.95 -6.49 -4.31
N THR A 58 13.60 -5.63 -5.28
CA THR A 58 13.51 -4.18 -5.09
C THR A 58 12.38 -3.82 -4.13
N ILE A 59 11.22 -4.44 -4.28
CA ILE A 59 10.08 -4.30 -3.38
C ILE A 59 10.46 -4.78 -1.97
N ALA A 60 11.04 -5.97 -1.84
CA ALA A 60 11.50 -6.50 -0.56
C ALA A 60 12.53 -5.57 0.09
N TRP A 61 13.49 -5.06 -0.68
CA TRP A 61 14.51 -4.11 -0.20
C TRP A 61 13.90 -2.80 0.31
N LEU A 62 12.88 -2.28 -0.39
CA LEU A 62 12.11 -1.11 0.06
C LEU A 62 11.34 -1.38 1.35
N TYR A 63 10.82 -2.60 1.54
CA TYR A 63 10.19 -3.00 2.80
C TYR A 63 11.19 -3.19 3.95
N PHE A 64 12.42 -3.64 3.68
CA PHE A 64 13.45 -3.84 4.69
C PHE A 64 14.18 -2.55 5.12
N LEU A 65 14.31 -1.54 4.25
CA LEU A 65 14.97 -0.28 4.62
C LEU A 65 14.06 0.72 5.34
N LYS A 66 12.74 0.66 5.13
CA LYS A 66 11.87 1.63 5.76
C LYS A 66 11.66 1.24 7.23
N PRO A 67 11.87 2.17 8.18
CA PRO A 67 11.54 1.91 9.57
C PRO A 67 10.07 1.50 9.63
N VAL A 68 9.82 0.37 10.31
CA VAL A 68 8.47 -0.11 10.63
C VAL A 68 7.75 1.05 11.31
N SER A 69 6.72 1.57 10.65
CA SER A 69 5.94 2.67 11.18
C SER A 69 5.41 2.29 12.57
N PRO A 70 5.43 3.23 13.54
CA PRO A 70 4.89 2.96 14.88
C PRO A 70 3.41 2.57 14.85
N TYR A 71 2.71 2.89 13.76
CA TYR A 71 1.30 2.58 13.56
C TYR A 71 1.04 1.20 12.95
N GLN A 72 2.06 0.49 12.43
CA GLN A 72 1.85 -0.74 11.66
C GLN A 72 1.08 -1.81 12.46
N LYS A 73 1.31 -1.90 13.77
CA LYS A 73 0.60 -2.85 14.65
C LYS A 73 -0.80 -2.39 15.05
N LEU A 74 -1.08 -1.10 14.92
CA LEU A 74 -2.37 -0.49 15.25
C LEU A 74 -3.33 -0.50 14.06
N LEU A 75 -2.81 -0.63 12.84
CA LEU A 75 -3.62 -0.67 11.64
C LEU A 75 -4.51 -1.93 11.59
N PRO A 76 -5.74 -1.80 11.07
CA PRO A 76 -6.59 -2.94 10.78
C PRO A 76 -5.92 -3.91 9.80
N PRO A 77 -5.96 -5.23 10.03
CA PRO A 77 -5.31 -6.21 9.16
C PRO A 77 -5.94 -6.28 7.77
N ASN A 78 -7.16 -5.80 7.61
CA ASN A 78 -7.90 -5.73 6.36
C ASN A 78 -7.71 -4.40 5.61
N ALA A 79 -6.78 -3.52 6.02
CA ALA A 79 -6.50 -2.30 5.28
C ALA A 79 -6.00 -2.61 3.86
N ILE A 80 -6.71 -2.10 2.84
CA ILE A 80 -6.34 -2.26 1.42
C ILE A 80 -5.17 -1.35 1.08
N ALA A 81 -5.15 -0.14 1.66
CA ALA A 81 -4.06 0.79 1.49
C ALA A 81 -3.70 1.40 2.84
N SER A 82 -2.40 1.59 3.06
CA SER A 82 -1.90 2.39 4.17
C SER A 82 -0.88 3.38 3.64
N SER A 83 -0.97 4.62 4.10
CA SER A 83 -0.03 5.69 3.78
C SER A 83 0.45 6.33 5.07
N TYR A 84 1.76 6.56 5.14
CA TYR A 84 2.37 7.32 6.21
C TYR A 84 2.79 8.65 5.64
N PHE A 85 2.32 9.74 6.26
CA PHE A 85 2.57 11.08 5.77
C PHE A 85 3.08 11.96 6.90
N ASN A 86 3.87 12.97 6.52
CA ASN A 86 4.44 13.90 7.47
C ASN A 86 3.48 15.08 7.72
N GLN A 87 3.20 15.31 8.98
CA GLN A 87 2.40 16.40 9.51
C GLN A 87 2.96 17.77 9.10
N SER A 88 4.28 17.93 9.08
CA SER A 88 4.93 19.17 8.65
C SER A 88 4.68 19.47 7.17
N THR A 89 4.65 18.45 6.31
CA THR A 89 4.27 18.57 4.91
C THR A 89 2.80 18.98 4.77
N LEU A 90 1.92 18.45 5.62
CA LEU A 90 0.51 18.85 5.66
C LEU A 90 0.35 20.31 6.11
N ILE A 91 1.06 20.76 7.16
CA ILE A 91 1.07 22.18 7.55
C ILE A 91 1.58 23.04 6.40
N ALA A 92 2.71 22.65 5.78
CA ALA A 92 3.30 23.41 4.67
C ALA A 92 2.32 23.56 3.51
N PHE A 93 1.56 22.50 3.20
CA PHE A 93 0.46 22.54 2.25
C PHE A 93 -0.65 23.50 2.68
N LEU A 94 -1.15 23.40 3.91
CA LEU A 94 -2.20 24.29 4.42
C LEU A 94 -1.79 25.77 4.40
N LYS A 95 -0.50 26.05 4.66
CA LYS A 95 0.09 27.38 4.60
C LYS A 95 0.28 27.87 3.17
N SER A 96 0.74 27.03 2.25
CA SER A 96 0.93 27.42 0.84
C SER A 96 -0.40 27.73 0.15
N GLN A 97 -1.47 27.03 0.49
CA GLN A 97 -2.83 27.33 0.01
C GLN A 97 -3.36 28.70 0.47
N LYS A 98 -2.80 29.27 1.54
CA LYS A 98 -3.15 30.61 2.03
C LYS A 98 -2.50 31.72 1.20
N ASN A 99 -1.33 31.47 0.62
CA ASN A 99 -0.47 32.52 0.09
C ASN A 99 -0.34 32.56 -1.43
N ASP A 100 -0.76 31.54 -2.21
CA ASP A 100 -0.59 31.58 -3.66
C ASP A 100 -1.75 30.99 -4.48
N ASN A 101 -1.78 31.40 -5.76
CA ASN A 101 -2.66 30.91 -6.81
C ASN A 101 -2.10 29.56 -7.32
N PRO A 102 -2.74 28.41 -7.07
CA PRO A 102 -2.16 27.14 -7.49
C PRO A 102 -2.36 26.91 -9.00
N ASP A 103 -1.26 26.83 -9.76
CA ASP A 103 -1.28 26.53 -11.20
C ASP A 103 -1.68 25.07 -11.54
N TRP A 104 -1.90 24.21 -10.54
CA TRP A 104 -2.18 22.78 -10.74
C TRP A 104 -3.64 22.41 -10.38
N PRO A 105 -4.43 21.81 -11.29
CA PRO A 105 -5.87 21.54 -11.08
C PRO A 105 -6.26 20.59 -9.93
N TRP A 106 -5.32 19.81 -9.39
CA TRP A 106 -5.60 18.96 -8.21
C TRP A 106 -5.37 19.71 -6.89
N LEU A 107 -4.59 20.80 -6.92
CA LEU A 107 -4.39 21.69 -5.77
C LEU A 107 -5.57 22.66 -5.60
N THR A 108 -6.24 23.05 -6.69
CA THR A 108 -7.44 23.91 -6.64
C THR A 108 -8.59 23.24 -5.91
N TRP A 109 -8.84 21.94 -6.11
CA TRP A 109 -9.87 21.21 -5.36
C TRP A 109 -9.58 21.20 -3.85
N GLY A 110 -8.32 20.95 -3.47
CA GLY A 110 -7.91 21.01 -2.07
C GLY A 110 -8.09 22.41 -1.44
N LYS A 111 -7.81 23.46 -2.22
CA LYS A 111 -8.03 24.86 -1.82
C LYS A 111 -9.50 25.18 -1.63
N GLU A 112 -10.36 24.78 -2.58
CA GLU A 112 -11.80 24.96 -2.52
C GLU A 112 -12.41 24.22 -1.33
N ALA A 113 -12.05 22.96 -1.12
CA ALA A 113 -12.51 22.18 0.02
C ALA A 113 -12.06 22.78 1.36
N LEU A 114 -10.82 23.28 1.44
CA LEU A 114 -10.31 23.95 2.64
C LEU A 114 -11.00 25.28 2.89
N ASN A 115 -11.24 26.08 1.86
CA ASN A 115 -11.95 27.35 1.97
C ASN A 115 -13.42 27.14 2.32
N GLU A 116 -14.07 26.13 1.72
CA GLU A 116 -15.42 25.71 2.09
C GLU A 116 -15.44 25.30 3.57
N PHE A 117 -14.51 24.45 4.00
CA PHE A 117 -14.39 24.03 5.40
C PHE A 117 -14.17 25.21 6.35
N ARG A 118 -13.26 26.14 6.03
CA ARG A 118 -13.03 27.36 6.84
C ARG A 118 -14.28 28.23 6.91
N SER A 119 -14.98 28.42 5.79
CA SER A 119 -16.23 29.18 5.76
C SER A 119 -17.34 28.52 6.61
N GLN A 120 -17.33 27.18 6.70
CA GLN A 120 -18.31 26.40 7.46
C GLN A 120 -17.93 26.23 8.93
N THR A 121 -16.67 26.36 9.32
CA THR A 121 -16.23 26.03 10.69
C THR A 121 -15.68 27.22 11.46
N LYS A 122 -15.30 28.31 10.79
CA LYS A 122 -14.57 29.45 11.38
C LYS A 122 -13.31 29.03 12.16
N ILE A 123 -12.73 27.89 11.79
CA ILE A 123 -11.43 27.46 12.31
C ILE A 123 -10.37 28.19 11.50
N ASP A 124 -9.85 29.28 12.05
CA ASP A 124 -8.95 30.17 11.33
C ASP A 124 -7.52 29.60 11.19
N GLN A 125 -7.13 28.67 12.08
CA GLN A 125 -5.76 28.14 12.17
C GLN A 125 -5.70 26.63 12.49
N PRO A 126 -6.20 25.74 11.59
CA PRO A 126 -6.13 24.29 11.78
C PRO A 126 -4.69 23.77 11.94
N GLU A 127 -3.69 24.50 11.45
CA GLU A 127 -2.27 24.20 11.62
C GLU A 127 -1.81 24.16 13.09
N GLN A 128 -2.47 24.89 14.00
CA GLN A 128 -2.09 24.91 15.42
C GLN A 128 -2.38 23.59 16.10
N THR A 129 -3.59 23.05 15.91
CA THR A 129 -3.97 21.73 16.45
C THR A 129 -3.13 20.64 15.82
N LEU A 130 -2.88 20.71 14.51
CA LEU A 130 -1.99 19.76 13.84
C LEU A 130 -0.59 19.81 14.45
N ALA A 131 -0.06 20.97 14.82
CA ALA A 131 1.29 21.11 15.37
C ALA A 131 1.49 20.40 16.72
N LEU A 132 0.41 20.02 17.41
CA LEU A 132 0.42 19.24 18.65
C LEU A 132 0.59 17.74 18.43
N LEU A 133 0.54 17.30 17.16
CA LEU A 133 0.75 15.92 16.75
C LEU A 133 2.22 15.67 16.39
N ALA A 134 2.64 14.41 16.52
CA ALA A 134 3.92 13.93 16.03
C ALA A 134 4.01 14.05 14.51
N ASP A 135 5.23 14.14 14.02
CA ASP A 135 5.49 14.37 12.59
C ASP A 135 4.91 13.26 11.72
N GLN A 136 4.88 12.01 12.17
CA GLN A 136 4.33 10.91 11.37
C GLN A 136 2.85 10.69 11.71
N MET A 137 2.00 10.63 10.69
CA MET A 137 0.61 10.18 10.77
C MET A 137 0.39 8.98 9.85
N ALA A 138 -0.63 8.17 10.14
CA ALA A 138 -1.04 7.05 9.30
C ALA A 138 -2.47 7.25 8.80
N LEU A 139 -2.68 7.04 7.51
CA LEU A 139 -4.00 6.87 6.89
C LEU A 139 -4.12 5.42 6.46
N ALA A 140 -5.17 4.73 6.90
CA ALA A 140 -5.56 3.43 6.38
C ALA A 140 -6.91 3.53 5.67
N ILE A 141 -7.00 2.89 4.51
CA ILE A 141 -8.22 2.76 3.73
C ILE A 141 -8.60 1.28 3.75
N LEU A 142 -9.84 1.02 4.17
CA LEU A 142 -10.42 -0.30 4.33
C LEU A 142 -11.43 -0.56 3.21
N PRO A 143 -11.72 -1.85 2.92
CA PRO A 143 -12.81 -2.19 2.02
C PRO A 143 -14.10 -1.56 2.50
N GLN A 144 -14.98 -1.24 1.57
CA GLN A 144 -16.31 -0.74 1.91
C GLN A 144 -17.04 -1.80 2.75
N THR A 145 -17.35 -1.46 4.01
CA THR A 145 -18.18 -2.30 4.87
C THR A 145 -19.66 -1.99 4.69
N THR A 146 -19.99 -0.72 4.43
CA THR A 146 -21.37 -0.23 4.27
C THR A 146 -21.40 1.07 3.46
N GLY A 147 -22.12 1.10 2.33
CA GLY A 147 -22.35 2.31 1.52
C GLY A 147 -21.36 2.54 0.37
N ALA A 148 -21.52 3.68 -0.32
CA ALA A 148 -20.78 4.00 -1.55
C ALA A 148 -19.36 4.55 -1.32
N ASN A 149 -18.99 4.90 -0.09
CA ASN A 149 -17.72 5.54 0.25
C ASN A 149 -16.79 4.57 0.99
N PRO A 150 -15.47 4.60 0.71
CA PRO A 150 -14.50 3.77 1.42
C PRO A 150 -14.48 4.08 2.92
N THR A 151 -14.28 3.05 3.73
CA THR A 151 -14.02 3.23 5.16
C THR A 151 -12.55 3.63 5.33
N TRP A 152 -12.27 4.61 6.18
CA TRP A 152 -10.91 5.11 6.40
C TRP A 152 -10.65 5.39 7.87
N LEU A 153 -9.38 5.36 8.24
CA LEU A 153 -8.87 5.58 9.59
C LEU A 153 -7.61 6.45 9.53
N ILE A 154 -7.58 7.52 10.30
CA ILE A 154 -6.39 8.33 10.55
C ILE A 154 -5.93 8.08 11.99
N LEU A 155 -4.64 7.80 12.13
CA LEU A 155 -3.96 7.66 13.41
C LEU A 155 -2.82 8.69 13.49
N ALA A 156 -2.77 9.39 14.62
CA ALA A 156 -1.70 10.32 14.94
C ALA A 156 -1.29 10.14 16.39
N THR A 157 0.00 10.31 16.68
CA THR A 157 0.51 10.38 18.05
C THR A 157 0.46 11.83 18.50
N ILE A 158 -0.06 12.08 19.71
CA ILE A 158 -0.04 13.38 20.36
C ILE A 158 1.33 13.55 21.00
N LYS A 159 2.06 14.62 20.62
CA LYS A 159 3.38 14.93 21.20
C LYS A 159 3.31 16.01 22.29
N ALA A 160 2.26 16.83 22.26
CA ALA A 160 2.02 17.88 23.26
C ALA A 160 1.57 17.28 24.60
N SER A 161 1.52 18.12 25.64
CA SER A 161 0.89 17.73 26.89
C SER A 161 -0.60 17.42 26.67
N SER A 162 -1.17 16.54 27.51
CA SER A 162 -2.61 16.23 27.41
C SER A 162 -3.46 17.48 27.53
N ASP A 163 -3.12 18.40 28.45
CA ASP A 163 -3.90 19.62 28.68
C ASP A 163 -3.91 20.57 27.48
N GLU A 164 -2.76 20.78 26.83
CA GLU A 164 -2.67 21.61 25.62
C GLU A 164 -3.50 21.02 24.48
N PHE A 165 -3.41 19.71 24.28
CA PHE A 165 -4.20 19.03 23.25
C PHE A 165 -5.69 19.09 23.53
N LEU A 166 -6.11 18.84 24.79
CA LEU A 166 -7.50 18.93 25.21
C LEU A 166 -8.05 20.35 25.02
N SER A 167 -7.28 21.38 25.39
CA SER A 167 -7.68 22.78 25.18
C SER A 167 -7.85 23.11 23.69
N SER A 168 -6.91 22.70 22.84
CA SER A 168 -7.01 22.93 21.39
C SER A 168 -8.18 22.17 20.75
N ARG A 169 -8.42 20.93 21.19
CA ARG A 169 -9.56 20.12 20.78
C ARG A 169 -10.88 20.78 21.19
N ASP A 170 -11.00 21.24 22.42
CA ASP A 170 -12.24 21.81 22.94
C ASP A 170 -12.60 23.13 22.23
N GLN A 171 -11.60 23.96 21.89
CA GLN A 171 -11.78 25.13 21.02
C GLN A 171 -12.28 24.73 19.63
N THR A 172 -11.71 23.66 19.06
CA THR A 172 -12.14 23.11 17.77
C THR A 172 -13.58 22.58 17.83
N GLU A 173 -13.93 21.84 18.89
CA GLU A 173 -15.30 21.35 19.13
C GLU A 173 -16.30 22.53 19.21
N GLN A 174 -15.96 23.59 19.93
CA GLN A 174 -16.81 24.79 20.05
C GLN A 174 -17.05 25.47 18.70
N ALA A 175 -16.01 25.58 17.87
CA ALA A 175 -16.13 26.13 16.52
C ALA A 175 -17.03 25.25 15.62
N LEU A 176 -16.84 23.92 15.68
CA LEU A 176 -17.64 22.96 14.91
C LEU A 176 -19.13 22.98 15.29
N LYS A 177 -19.48 23.18 16.57
CA LYS A 177 -20.88 23.22 17.05
C LYS A 177 -21.75 24.28 16.36
N GLN A 178 -21.16 25.25 15.66
CA GLN A 178 -21.92 26.26 14.91
C GLN A 178 -22.66 25.66 13.70
N ASN A 179 -22.10 24.64 13.05
CA ASN A 179 -22.62 24.08 11.80
C ASN A 179 -22.72 22.54 11.80
N PHE A 180 -22.31 21.90 12.90
CA PHE A 180 -22.31 20.46 13.08
C PHE A 180 -22.97 20.09 14.40
N ASN A 181 -23.68 18.96 14.41
CA ASN A 181 -24.12 18.32 15.63
C ASN A 181 -22.96 17.50 16.20
N LEU A 182 -22.60 17.77 17.46
CA LEU A 182 -21.56 17.05 18.18
C LEU A 182 -22.20 16.24 19.30
N THR A 183 -22.21 14.93 19.14
CA THR A 183 -22.64 13.98 20.16
C THR A 183 -21.43 13.23 20.70
N SER A 184 -21.54 12.68 21.90
CA SER A 184 -20.47 11.86 22.47
C SER A 184 -21.03 10.68 23.22
N GLU A 185 -20.33 9.56 23.14
CA GLU A 185 -20.58 8.37 23.94
C GLU A 185 -19.30 7.96 24.68
N ILE A 186 -19.46 7.16 25.75
CA ILE A 186 -18.34 6.61 26.50
C ILE A 186 -18.22 5.12 26.16
N TYR A 187 -17.05 4.71 25.69
CA TYR A 187 -16.69 3.32 25.42
C TYR A 187 -15.41 2.96 26.16
N ARG A 188 -15.46 1.99 27.09
CA ARG A 188 -14.30 1.63 27.95
C ARG A 188 -13.59 2.82 28.61
N GLN A 189 -14.37 3.74 29.18
CA GLN A 189 -13.89 4.98 29.82
C GLN A 189 -13.25 5.99 28.84
N ILE A 190 -13.30 5.74 27.53
CA ILE A 190 -12.83 6.65 26.50
C ILE A 190 -14.03 7.36 25.88
N LYS A 191 -13.94 8.69 25.77
CA LYS A 191 -14.93 9.52 25.06
C LYS A 191 -14.74 9.34 23.56
N ILE A 192 -15.77 8.82 22.90
CA ILE A 192 -15.91 8.85 21.45
C ILE A 192 -16.81 10.03 21.11
N SER A 193 -16.31 10.95 20.30
CA SER A 193 -17.07 12.09 19.81
C SER A 193 -17.48 11.84 18.35
N GLN A 194 -18.73 12.10 18.04
CA GLN A 194 -19.28 12.06 16.68
C GLN A 194 -19.55 13.49 16.20
N VAL A 195 -19.09 13.80 15.00
CA VAL A 195 -19.35 15.04 14.28
C VAL A 195 -20.26 14.72 13.10
N GLN A 196 -21.48 15.22 13.14
CA GLN A 196 -22.47 15.04 12.08
C GLN A 196 -22.83 16.41 11.48
N SER A 197 -22.87 16.51 10.15
CA SER A 197 -23.32 17.76 9.52
C SER A 197 -24.81 17.99 9.77
N LEU A 198 -25.20 19.24 10.00
CA LEU A 198 -26.61 19.64 10.07
C LEU A 198 -27.33 19.55 8.71
N LYS A 199 -26.58 19.49 7.60
CA LYS A 199 -27.11 19.25 6.26
C LYS A 199 -27.30 17.73 6.06
N LYS A 200 -28.53 17.30 5.73
CA LYS A 200 -28.87 15.89 5.45
C LYS A 200 -27.95 15.31 4.36
N ASP A 201 -27.64 14.01 4.48
CA ASP A 201 -26.78 13.18 3.59
C ASP A 201 -25.25 13.23 3.72
N LYS A 202 -24.66 13.91 4.72
CA LYS A 202 -23.21 13.80 4.95
C LYS A 202 -22.85 12.71 5.97
N LEU A 203 -21.78 11.95 5.66
CA LEU A 203 -21.19 10.94 6.53
C LEU A 203 -20.81 11.54 7.90
N SER A 204 -21.05 10.76 8.96
CA SER A 204 -20.58 11.10 10.31
C SER A 204 -19.08 10.83 10.44
N LEU A 205 -18.38 11.70 11.15
CA LEU A 205 -16.99 11.51 11.54
C LEU A 205 -16.94 11.17 13.02
N PHE A 206 -16.09 10.22 13.39
CA PHE A 206 -15.89 9.77 14.76
C PHE A 206 -14.43 9.96 15.14
N TYR A 207 -14.17 10.48 16.33
CA TYR A 207 -12.81 10.57 16.86
C TYR A 207 -12.75 10.24 18.35
N ALA A 208 -11.58 9.79 18.77
CA ALA A 208 -11.26 9.50 20.16
C ALA A 208 -9.78 9.76 20.46
N GLN A 209 -9.48 10.03 21.73
CA GLN A 209 -8.13 10.03 22.27
C GLN A 209 -7.97 8.81 23.17
N VAL A 210 -6.94 8.00 22.92
CA VAL A 210 -6.58 6.85 23.75
C VAL A 210 -5.09 6.90 24.05
N ASN A 211 -4.73 6.98 25.33
CA ASN A 211 -3.35 7.22 25.75
C ASN A 211 -2.80 8.47 25.04
N ASN A 212 -1.70 8.33 24.30
CA ASN A 212 -1.08 9.36 23.47
C ASN A 212 -1.50 9.27 21.98
N TYR A 213 -2.54 8.53 21.63
CA TYR A 213 -3.02 8.42 20.25
C TYR A 213 -4.31 9.22 20.04
N PHE A 214 -4.35 9.95 18.93
CA PHE A 214 -5.56 10.52 18.36
C PHE A 214 -6.00 9.66 17.18
N ILE A 215 -7.27 9.28 17.19
CA ILE A 215 -7.88 8.39 16.21
C ILE A 215 -9.07 9.11 15.57
N LEU A 216 -9.15 9.13 14.25
CA LEU A 216 -10.25 9.74 13.49
C LEU A 216 -10.69 8.79 12.36
N THR A 217 -11.99 8.58 12.19
CA THR A 217 -12.54 7.67 11.19
C THR A 217 -13.96 8.07 10.79
N ASN A 218 -14.43 7.55 9.66
CA ASN A 218 -15.83 7.62 9.27
C ASN A 218 -16.67 6.41 9.73
N ASN A 219 -16.11 5.49 10.53
CA ASN A 219 -16.79 4.28 10.98
C ASN A 219 -16.58 4.04 12.49
N GLU A 220 -17.66 4.07 13.26
CA GLU A 220 -17.65 3.91 14.72
C GLU A 220 -17.13 2.53 15.18
N SER A 221 -17.52 1.45 14.48
CA SER A 221 -17.07 0.10 14.80
C SER A 221 -15.56 -0.04 14.66
N LEU A 222 -15.00 0.57 13.61
CA LEU A 222 -13.56 0.61 13.38
C LEU A 222 -12.81 1.39 14.47
N LEU A 223 -13.39 2.51 14.93
CA LEU A 223 -12.85 3.27 16.05
C LEU A 223 -12.77 2.38 17.30
N LYS A 224 -13.85 1.68 17.65
CA LYS A 224 -13.91 0.75 18.80
C LYS A 224 -12.90 -0.39 18.68
N GLU A 225 -12.74 -1.01 17.52
CA GLU A 225 -11.72 -2.03 17.30
C GLU A 225 -10.30 -1.48 17.48
N THR A 226 -10.04 -0.27 17.00
CA THR A 226 -8.72 0.38 17.13
C THR A 226 -8.44 0.75 18.59
N ILE A 227 -9.44 1.23 19.33
CA ILE A 227 -9.36 1.47 20.78
C ILE A 227 -8.95 0.18 21.50
N GLU A 228 -9.63 -0.94 21.22
CA GLU A 228 -9.31 -2.25 21.82
C GLU A 228 -7.87 -2.70 21.55
N LYS A 229 -7.32 -2.40 20.36
CA LYS A 229 -5.92 -2.71 20.03
C LYS A 229 -4.91 -1.84 20.76
N ILE A 230 -5.26 -0.60 21.10
CA ILE A 230 -4.35 0.31 21.82
C ILE A 230 -4.32 0.00 23.32
N ILE A 231 -5.43 -0.48 23.89
CA ILE A 231 -5.53 -0.80 25.32
C ILE A 231 -4.89 -2.17 25.65
N LYS A 232 -4.89 -3.11 24.71
CA LYS A 232 -4.31 -4.46 24.88
C LYS A 232 -2.79 -4.43 24.80
#